data_AF-A0AA38MWR1-F1
#
_entry.id   AF-A0AA38MWR1-F1
#
_cell.length_a   1.000
_cell.length_b   1.000
_cell.length_c   1.000
_cell.angle_alpha   90.00
_cell.angle_beta   90.00
_cell.angle_gamma   90.00
#
_symmetry.space_group_name_H-M   'P 1'
#
loop_
_entity.id
_entity.type
_entity.pdbx_description
1 polymer ?
#
loop_
_entity_poly.entity_id
_entity_poly.type
_entity_poly.pdbx_seq_one_letter_code
_entity_poly.pdbx_strand_id
1 'polypeptide(L)'
;MGAKGTYSLMSIPDIVDSLGVWGLTVEEDRLMRPTPEFVEFVFCACLAQVTGINREDLIEPAQEALTISSIEEKDNIYLPALTHNLLCYHLTRFANAARVDDFSAYDISRPTKDRTLLLLSAFINFVKFTEQLCNPFVNELASRSDALLVERDQISSKLAQVQKRIQELKAKRDKDEPLCQELRAKNKQLGDFVLKTKVEQQAVMQEVDLLKEEKTKLMERKEYIQRELEAASDTNKRIKGRIVQSPERVKRSISTMSVSRVEYKKTVGINEAKTRDLQAKINALVIIEQDLRTCIDQLQVVEKEMKSLQDIQKDLAELKDQLDDKQIERNELRLKQERVAKQLENAHAKLTLAQQRAADKKAANARIIERLQAEYNDMDEERKENDLQLAEIRKEASEVEEKHLKASEEELNSLLKEYWSLKAATNVYMETLATKLNMKMS
;
A
#
# COMPACT_ATOMS: atom_id res chain seq x y z
N MET A 1 41.85 2.23 -36.58
CA MET A 1 41.69 1.14 -35.61
C MET A 1 40.27 1.23 -35.10
N GLY A 2 39.40 0.34 -35.58
CA GLY A 2 37.96 0.43 -35.39
C GLY A 2 37.54 -0.05 -34.01
N ALA A 3 36.51 0.58 -33.46
CA ALA A 3 35.77 0.08 -32.30
C ALA A 3 35.49 -1.41 -32.49
N LYS A 4 36.04 -2.23 -31.59
CA LYS A 4 35.72 -3.65 -31.51
C LYS A 4 34.26 -3.73 -31.05
N GLY A 5 33.36 -3.81 -32.03
CA GLY A 5 31.93 -3.72 -31.84
C GLY A 5 31.37 -4.81 -30.94
N THR A 6 30.69 -4.38 -29.88
CA THR A 6 29.64 -5.16 -29.22
C THR A 6 28.28 -4.47 -29.30
N TYR A 7 28.19 -3.31 -29.96
CA TYR A 7 26.94 -2.55 -30.14
C TYR A 7 26.74 -2.14 -31.60
N SER A 8 25.49 -2.15 -32.05
CA SER A 8 25.09 -1.82 -33.42
C SER A 8 25.14 -0.30 -33.64
N LEU A 9 25.66 0.12 -34.79
CA LEU A 9 25.56 1.52 -35.23
C LEU A 9 24.09 1.88 -35.42
N MET A 10 23.61 2.92 -34.73
CA MET A 10 22.22 3.36 -34.83
C MET A 10 22.03 4.26 -36.06
N SER A 11 20.84 4.23 -36.65
CA SER A 11 20.52 5.18 -37.72
C SER A 11 20.32 6.59 -37.14
N ILE A 12 20.50 7.63 -37.96
CA ILE A 12 20.31 9.03 -37.54
C ILE A 12 18.90 9.26 -36.95
N PRO A 13 17.81 8.76 -37.56
CA PRO A 13 16.47 8.84 -36.97
C PRO A 13 16.38 8.18 -35.60
N ASP A 14 16.95 6.97 -35.42
CA ASP A 14 16.90 6.25 -34.13
C ASP A 14 17.65 6.99 -33.02
N ILE A 15 18.74 7.69 -33.38
CA ILE A 15 19.51 8.54 -32.45
C ILE A 15 18.65 9.74 -32.04
N VAL A 16 18.01 10.43 -32.99
CA VAL A 16 17.13 11.57 -32.71
C VAL A 16 15.96 11.15 -31.83
N ASP A 17 15.31 10.03 -32.13
CA ASP A 17 14.20 9.50 -31.33
C ASP A 17 14.64 9.16 -29.91
N SER A 18 15.82 8.54 -29.76
CA SER A 18 16.35 8.16 -28.44
C SER A 18 16.72 9.38 -27.59
N LEU A 19 17.32 10.41 -28.20
CA LEU A 19 17.63 11.66 -27.53
C LEU A 19 16.34 12.45 -27.19
N GLY A 20 15.32 12.37 -28.04
CA GLY A 20 14.01 12.97 -27.81
C GLY A 20 13.29 12.39 -26.59
N VAL A 21 13.46 11.09 -26.30
CA VAL A 21 12.94 10.46 -25.07
C VAL A 21 13.52 11.11 -23.80
N TRP A 22 14.76 11.59 -23.87
CA TRP A 22 15.42 12.31 -22.76
C TRP A 22 15.17 13.82 -22.77
N GLY A 23 14.25 14.30 -23.62
CA GLY A 23 13.90 15.71 -23.72
C GLY A 23 14.89 16.56 -24.52
N LEU A 24 15.83 15.94 -25.24
CA LEU A 24 16.80 16.63 -26.09
C LEU A 24 16.24 16.74 -27.51
N THR A 25 15.78 17.94 -27.90
CA THR A 25 15.33 18.18 -29.27
C THR A 25 16.51 18.45 -30.18
N VAL A 26 16.85 17.47 -31.01
CA VAL A 26 17.99 17.53 -31.94
C VAL A 26 17.49 17.51 -33.38
N GLU A 27 17.94 18.48 -34.19
CA GLU A 27 17.71 18.48 -35.64
C GLU A 27 18.68 17.51 -36.34
N GLU A 28 18.20 16.75 -37.33
CA GLU A 28 19.02 15.79 -38.08
C GLU A 28 20.24 16.44 -38.78
N ASP A 29 20.11 17.70 -39.21
CA ASP A 29 21.19 18.44 -39.88
C ASP A 29 22.38 18.72 -38.93
N ARG A 30 22.11 18.88 -37.62
CA ARG A 30 23.15 19.06 -36.59
C ARG A 30 23.96 17.79 -36.35
N LEU A 31 23.39 16.62 -36.63
CA LEU A 31 24.10 15.34 -36.59
C LEU A 31 24.93 15.09 -37.86
N MET A 32 24.49 15.65 -39.00
CA MET A 32 25.25 15.61 -40.25
C MET A 32 26.47 16.54 -40.21
N ARG A 33 26.38 17.66 -39.49
CA ARG A 33 27.46 18.64 -39.28
C ARG A 33 27.62 18.96 -37.79
N PRO A 34 28.26 18.07 -37.01
CA PRO A 34 28.40 18.26 -35.58
C PRO A 34 29.25 19.49 -35.26
N THR A 35 28.75 20.36 -34.39
CA THR A 35 29.50 21.50 -33.83
C THR A 35 30.02 21.14 -32.44
N PRO A 36 31.18 21.67 -32.00
CA PRO A 36 31.75 21.36 -30.68
C PRO A 36 30.78 21.60 -29.53
N GLU A 37 30.07 22.73 -29.54
CA GLU A 37 29.08 23.10 -28.53
C GLU A 37 27.92 22.09 -28.46
N PHE A 38 27.43 21.66 -29.61
CA PHE A 38 26.36 20.67 -29.70
C PHE A 38 26.81 19.30 -29.17
N VAL A 39 28.00 18.85 -29.55
CA VAL A 39 28.51 17.53 -29.11
C VAL A 39 28.80 17.54 -27.61
N GLU A 40 29.40 18.61 -27.09
CA GLU A 40 29.60 18.80 -25.66
C GLU A 40 28.26 18.73 -24.91
N PHE A 41 27.25 19.46 -25.37
CA PHE A 41 25.91 19.46 -24.77
C PHE A 41 25.27 18.07 -24.73
N VAL A 42 25.24 17.36 -25.88
CA VAL A 42 24.61 16.03 -25.96
C VAL A 42 25.39 14.99 -25.13
N PHE A 43 26.72 15.03 -25.14
CA PHE A 43 27.52 14.12 -24.32
C PHE A 43 27.36 14.40 -22.83
N CYS A 44 27.30 15.66 -22.42
CA CYS A 44 26.97 16.03 -21.03
C CYS A 44 25.60 15.49 -20.62
N ALA A 45 24.60 15.62 -21.49
CA ALA A 45 23.26 15.12 -21.18
C ALA A 45 23.22 13.59 -21.02
N CYS A 46 23.93 12.84 -21.88
CA CYS A 46 24.08 11.39 -21.73
C CYS A 46 24.80 11.01 -20.43
N LEU A 47 25.84 11.76 -20.05
CA LEU A 47 26.57 11.56 -18.79
C LEU A 47 25.66 11.82 -17.57
N ALA A 48 24.89 12.91 -17.61
CA ALA A 48 23.97 13.30 -16.56
C ALA A 48 22.89 12.23 -16.34
N GLN A 49 22.39 11.61 -17.41
CA GLN A 49 21.37 10.56 -17.30
C GLN A 49 21.82 9.33 -16.50
N VAL A 50 23.12 9.00 -16.51
CA VAL A 50 23.67 7.85 -15.78
C VAL A 50 24.25 8.24 -14.42
N THR A 51 24.88 9.41 -14.32
CA THR A 51 25.66 9.79 -13.14
C THR A 51 25.03 10.90 -12.31
N GLY A 52 24.05 11.62 -12.85
CA GLY A 52 23.49 12.83 -12.27
C GLY A 52 24.41 14.06 -12.33
N ILE A 53 25.60 13.95 -12.93
CA ILE A 53 26.59 15.04 -12.97
C ILE A 53 26.34 15.91 -14.21
N ASN A 54 26.03 17.19 -13.99
CA ASN A 54 25.94 18.21 -15.02
C ASN A 54 27.18 19.09 -15.05
N ARG A 55 27.29 19.93 -16.09
CA ARG A 55 28.36 20.91 -16.22
C ARG A 55 28.40 21.90 -15.05
N GLU A 56 27.24 22.28 -14.53
CA GLU A 56 27.12 23.22 -13.40
C GLU A 56 27.63 22.61 -12.09
N ASP A 57 27.38 21.31 -11.88
CA ASP A 57 27.84 20.57 -10.69
C ASP A 57 29.37 20.47 -10.61
N LEU A 58 30.07 20.69 -11.73
CA LEU A 58 31.54 20.66 -11.79
C LEU A 58 32.18 22.02 -11.48
N ILE A 59 31.39 23.10 -11.38
CA ILE A 59 31.91 24.45 -11.13
C ILE A 59 32.34 24.59 -9.67
N GLU A 60 31.50 24.19 -8.72
CA GLU A 60 31.78 24.30 -7.28
C GLU A 60 33.02 23.50 -6.86
N PRO A 61 33.18 22.21 -7.23
CA PRO A 61 34.41 21.47 -6.94
C PRO A 61 35.66 22.08 -7.59
N ALA A 62 35.53 22.65 -8.80
CA ALA A 62 36.64 23.33 -9.47
C ALA A 62 37.04 24.62 -8.74
N GLN A 63 36.06 25.38 -8.26
CA GLN A 63 36.29 26.59 -7.45
C GLN A 63 36.94 26.25 -6.11
N GLU A 64 36.49 25.21 -5.40
CA GLU A 64 37.11 24.76 -4.15
C GLU A 64 38.58 24.36 -4.37
N ALA A 65 38.85 23.56 -5.41
CA ALA A 65 40.20 23.12 -5.75
C ALA A 65 41.14 24.31 -6.06
N LEU A 66 40.65 25.31 -6.80
CA LEU A 66 41.41 26.53 -7.12
C LEU A 66 41.56 27.46 -5.91
N THR A 67 40.58 27.50 -5.01
CA THR A 67 40.64 28.29 -3.77
C THR A 67 41.81 27.83 -2.89
N ILE A 68 42.02 26.51 -2.79
CA ILE A 68 43.12 25.91 -2.04
C ILE A 68 44.49 26.21 -2.68
N SER A 69 44.55 26.41 -4.00
CA SER A 69 45.80 26.71 -4.72
C SER A 69 46.24 28.17 -4.58
N SER A 70 47.53 28.47 -4.42
CA SER A 70 48.05 29.86 -4.34
C SER A 70 48.29 30.49 -5.72
N ILE A 71 47.37 30.28 -6.67
CA ILE A 71 47.49 30.73 -8.07
C ILE A 71 46.84 32.12 -8.26
N GLU A 72 47.45 33.01 -9.03
CA GLU A 72 46.89 34.31 -9.44
C GLU A 72 45.96 34.13 -10.68
N GLU A 73 44.92 34.97 -10.85
CA GLU A 73 43.93 34.88 -11.96
C GLU A 73 43.07 33.59 -11.99
N LYS A 74 42.72 33.06 -10.81
CA LYS A 74 41.95 31.81 -10.64
C LYS A 74 40.65 31.75 -11.45
N ASP A 75 39.87 32.84 -11.42
CA ASP A 75 38.46 32.81 -11.83
C ASP A 75 38.25 32.95 -13.35
N ASN A 76 39.14 33.66 -14.04
CA ASN A 76 38.92 34.01 -15.46
C ASN A 76 39.54 33.01 -16.45
N ILE A 77 40.69 32.42 -16.11
CA ILE A 77 41.44 31.55 -17.06
C ILE A 77 41.42 30.10 -16.58
N TYR A 78 41.73 29.85 -15.31
CA TYR A 78 41.93 28.50 -14.80
C TYR A 78 40.62 27.78 -14.47
N LEU A 79 39.60 28.50 -13.99
CA LEU A 79 38.31 27.90 -13.68
C LEU A 79 37.64 27.26 -14.91
N PRO A 80 37.45 27.95 -16.06
CA PRO A 80 36.87 27.32 -17.25
C PRO A 80 37.70 26.15 -17.77
N ALA A 81 39.04 26.26 -17.74
CA ALA A 81 39.93 25.21 -18.20
C ALA A 81 39.87 23.95 -17.31
N LEU A 82 39.82 24.13 -15.99
CA LEU A 82 39.72 23.05 -15.02
C LEU A 82 38.35 22.37 -15.10
N THR A 83 37.26 23.14 -15.18
CA THR A 83 35.90 22.60 -15.36
C THR A 83 35.81 21.78 -16.65
N HIS A 84 36.40 22.26 -17.76
CA HIS A 84 36.44 21.52 -19.02
C HIS A 84 37.29 20.23 -18.90
N ASN A 85 38.40 20.25 -18.16
CA ASN A 85 39.23 19.07 -17.94
C ASN A 85 38.48 18.02 -17.09
N LEU A 86 37.81 18.44 -16.03
CA LEU A 86 36.95 17.59 -15.21
C LEU A 86 35.84 16.97 -16.04
N LEU A 87 35.20 17.76 -16.91
CA LEU A 87 34.19 17.25 -17.83
C LEU A 87 34.77 16.17 -18.75
N CYS A 88 35.93 16.43 -19.38
CA CYS A 88 36.61 15.45 -20.23
C CYS A 88 36.97 14.17 -19.44
N TYR A 89 37.38 14.30 -18.18
CA TYR A 89 37.68 13.17 -17.31
C TYR A 89 36.43 12.31 -17.05
N HIS A 90 35.29 12.93 -16.72
CA HIS A 90 34.04 12.21 -16.54
C HIS A 90 33.52 11.57 -17.83
N LEU A 91 33.60 12.28 -18.96
CA LEU A 91 33.20 11.75 -20.27
C LEU A 91 34.10 10.59 -20.72
N THR A 92 35.40 10.64 -20.45
CA THR A 92 36.31 9.51 -20.76
C THR A 92 35.95 8.28 -19.94
N ARG A 93 35.63 8.44 -18.65
CA ARG A 93 35.18 7.32 -17.80
C ARG A 93 33.84 6.76 -18.25
N PHE A 94 32.92 7.64 -18.65
CA PHE A 94 31.63 7.25 -19.21
C PHE A 94 31.81 6.49 -20.54
N ALA A 95 32.69 6.97 -21.41
CA ALA A 95 33.01 6.30 -22.66
C ALA A 95 33.63 4.92 -22.45
N ASN A 96 34.58 4.80 -21.51
CA ASN A 96 35.15 3.51 -21.11
C ASN A 96 34.07 2.53 -20.59
N ALA A 97 33.11 3.03 -19.80
CA ALA A 97 31.98 2.22 -19.34
C ALA A 97 31.07 1.78 -20.50
N ALA A 98 30.89 2.64 -21.50
CA ALA A 98 30.19 2.35 -22.75
C ALA A 98 31.02 1.51 -23.77
N ARG A 99 32.20 0.99 -23.37
CA ARG A 99 33.13 0.19 -24.20
C ARG A 99 33.79 0.96 -25.34
N VAL A 100 34.04 2.25 -25.14
CA VAL A 100 34.85 3.10 -26.02
C VAL A 100 36.14 3.47 -25.29
N ASP A 101 37.22 2.76 -25.58
CA ASP A 101 38.51 2.92 -24.89
C ASP A 101 39.37 4.07 -25.44
N ASP A 102 39.05 4.58 -26.64
CA ASP A 102 39.84 5.58 -27.37
C ASP A 102 39.21 6.98 -27.38
N PHE A 103 38.31 7.28 -26.44
CA PHE A 103 37.69 8.60 -26.31
C PHE A 103 38.72 9.66 -25.92
N SER A 104 38.65 10.84 -26.54
CA SER A 104 39.59 11.93 -26.28
C SER A 104 38.95 13.32 -26.37
N ALA A 105 39.61 14.34 -25.85
CA ALA A 105 39.15 15.73 -25.95
C ALA A 105 39.02 16.24 -27.41
N TYR A 106 39.64 15.57 -28.39
CA TYR A 106 39.42 15.85 -29.80
C TYR A 106 37.98 15.58 -30.24
N ASP A 107 37.29 14.65 -29.58
CA ASP A 107 35.93 14.25 -29.93
C ASP A 107 34.91 15.32 -29.58
N ILE A 108 35.27 16.21 -28.66
CA ILE A 108 34.50 17.37 -28.24
C ILE A 108 34.93 18.61 -29.04
N SER A 109 36.24 18.88 -29.09
CA SER A 109 36.77 20.10 -29.70
C SER A 109 36.75 20.12 -31.24
N ARG A 110 36.85 18.95 -31.88
CA ARG A 110 36.84 18.79 -33.35
C ARG A 110 36.03 17.55 -33.75
N PRO A 111 34.70 17.56 -33.56
CA PRO A 111 33.87 16.41 -33.85
C PRO A 111 33.82 16.12 -35.35
N THR A 112 33.91 14.83 -35.70
CA THR A 112 33.67 14.33 -37.06
C THR A 112 32.37 13.55 -37.09
N LYS A 113 31.62 13.62 -38.19
CA LYS A 113 30.31 12.99 -38.32
C LYS A 113 30.34 11.51 -37.92
N ASP A 114 31.16 10.72 -38.60
CA ASP A 114 31.17 9.26 -38.43
C ASP A 114 31.56 8.84 -37.00
N ARG A 115 32.51 9.55 -36.39
CA ARG A 115 32.92 9.29 -35.01
C ARG A 115 31.86 9.72 -34.01
N THR A 116 31.20 10.86 -34.23
CA THR A 116 30.12 11.35 -33.35
C THR A 116 28.94 10.38 -33.35
N LEU A 117 28.54 9.86 -34.51
CA LEU A 117 27.47 8.85 -34.62
C LEU A 117 27.83 7.54 -33.92
N LEU A 118 29.10 7.10 -34.03
CA LEU A 118 29.59 5.92 -33.33
C LEU A 118 29.55 6.10 -31.80
N LEU A 119 30.02 7.25 -31.31
CA LEU A 119 30.02 7.58 -29.88
C LEU A 119 28.60 7.70 -29.33
N LEU A 120 27.69 8.39 -30.05
CA LEU A 120 26.29 8.50 -29.66
C LEU A 120 25.61 7.13 -29.63
N SER A 121 25.86 6.27 -30.62
CA SER A 121 25.31 4.90 -30.61
C SER A 121 25.79 4.11 -29.38
N ALA A 122 27.07 4.25 -29.00
CA ALA A 122 27.64 3.61 -27.82
C ALA A 122 27.00 4.13 -26.52
N PHE A 123 26.94 5.46 -26.39
CA PHE A 123 26.43 6.14 -25.21
C PHE A 123 24.93 5.87 -25.06
N ILE A 124 24.17 5.91 -26.14
CA ILE A 124 22.73 5.66 -26.10
C ILE A 124 22.44 4.23 -25.67
N ASN A 125 23.18 3.26 -26.22
CA ASN A 125 23.03 1.87 -25.83
C ASN A 125 23.38 1.66 -24.35
N PHE A 126 24.44 2.31 -23.87
CA PHE A 126 24.83 2.23 -22.46
C PHE A 126 23.78 2.85 -21.53
N VAL A 127 23.26 4.04 -21.86
CA VAL A 127 22.20 4.69 -21.07
C VAL A 127 20.95 3.80 -21.03
N LYS A 128 20.50 3.27 -22.17
CA LYS A 128 19.35 2.33 -22.23
C LYS A 128 19.59 1.08 -21.38
N PHE A 129 20.80 0.53 -21.39
CA PHE A 129 21.16 -0.60 -20.53
C PHE A 129 21.03 -0.23 -19.04
N THR A 130 21.54 0.94 -18.64
CA THR A 130 21.43 1.39 -17.25
C THR A 130 19.97 1.63 -16.84
N GLU A 131 19.16 2.23 -17.70
CA GLU A 131 17.74 2.48 -17.43
C GLU A 131 16.94 1.19 -17.28
N GLN A 132 17.22 0.18 -18.09
CA GLN A 132 16.44 -1.08 -18.09
C GLN A 132 16.90 -2.05 -17.00
N LEU A 133 18.20 -2.15 -16.73
CA LEU A 133 18.76 -3.22 -15.89
C LEU A 133 19.28 -2.71 -14.54
N CYS A 134 19.82 -1.49 -14.48
CA CYS A 134 20.43 -0.96 -13.27
C CYS A 134 19.45 -0.11 -12.45
N ASN A 135 18.74 0.83 -13.08
CA ASN A 135 17.87 1.78 -12.38
C ASN A 135 16.76 1.10 -11.57
N PRO A 136 16.08 0.03 -12.03
CA PRO A 136 15.06 -0.63 -11.21
C PRO A 136 15.64 -1.20 -9.92
N PHE A 137 16.79 -1.87 -10.00
CA PHE A 137 17.47 -2.45 -8.84
C PHE A 137 18.02 -1.38 -7.89
N VAL A 138 18.65 -0.34 -8.43
CA VAL A 138 19.20 0.77 -7.63
C VAL A 138 18.08 1.56 -6.95
N ASN A 139 16.98 1.84 -7.64
CA ASN A 139 15.83 2.55 -7.08
C ASN A 139 15.12 1.71 -6.00
N GLU A 140 15.02 0.40 -6.18
CA GLU A 140 14.50 -0.50 -5.16
C GLU A 140 15.40 -0.48 -3.91
N LEU A 141 16.71 -0.54 -4.09
CA LEU A 141 17.67 -0.49 -2.99
C LEU A 141 17.64 0.87 -2.26
N ALA A 142 17.55 1.97 -3.01
CA ALA A 142 17.40 3.32 -2.46
C ALA A 142 16.10 3.46 -1.66
N SER A 143 14.97 3.05 -2.23
CA SER A 143 13.66 3.05 -1.55
C SER A 143 13.68 2.21 -0.27
N ARG A 144 14.33 1.04 -0.30
CA ARG A 144 14.51 0.20 0.88
C ARG A 144 15.39 0.87 1.94
N SER A 145 16.47 1.53 1.53
CA SER A 145 17.33 2.29 2.43
C SER A 145 16.56 3.44 3.10
N ASP A 146 15.79 4.20 2.33
CA ASP A 146 14.96 5.29 2.85
C ASP A 146 13.89 4.78 3.82
N ALA A 147 13.23 3.66 3.51
CA ALA A 147 12.28 3.02 4.40
C ALA A 147 12.91 2.60 5.73
N LEU A 148 14.13 2.03 5.69
CA LEU A 148 14.89 1.67 6.89
C LEU A 148 15.30 2.88 7.72
N LEU A 149 15.65 4.00 7.08
CA LEU A 149 15.96 5.25 7.78
C LEU A 149 14.73 5.78 8.53
N VAL A 150 13.57 5.78 7.87
CA VAL A 150 12.30 6.18 8.49
C VAL A 150 11.94 5.25 9.66
N GLU A 151 12.08 3.93 9.50
CA GLU A 151 11.83 2.97 10.58
C GLU A 151 12.77 3.22 11.77
N ARG A 152 14.07 3.44 11.51
CA ARG A 152 15.06 3.76 12.53
C ARG A 152 14.69 5.03 13.30
N ASP A 153 14.25 6.08 12.60
CA ASP A 153 13.82 7.32 13.24
C ASP A 153 12.56 7.12 14.11
N GLN A 154 11.60 6.33 13.64
CA GLN A 154 10.40 5.99 14.42
C GLN A 154 10.75 5.19 15.68
N ILE A 155 11.62 4.18 15.57
CA ILE A 155 12.06 3.37 16.71
C ILE A 155 12.84 4.23 17.70
N SER A 156 13.75 5.10 17.21
CA SER A 156 14.51 6.03 18.05
C SER A 156 13.60 6.96 18.85
N SER A 157 12.57 7.52 18.20
CA SER A 157 11.57 8.36 18.86
C SER A 157 10.78 7.60 19.93
N LYS A 158 10.32 6.38 19.64
CA LYS A 158 9.62 5.52 20.61
C LYS A 158 10.53 5.18 21.79
N LEU A 159 11.80 4.86 21.54
CA LEU A 159 12.78 4.55 22.56
C LEU A 159 13.01 5.75 23.49
N ALA A 160 13.15 6.95 22.93
CA ALA A 160 13.30 8.18 23.70
C ALA A 160 12.07 8.46 24.60
N GLN A 161 10.85 8.24 24.08
CA GLN A 161 9.61 8.38 24.86
C GLN A 161 9.54 7.38 26.02
N VAL A 162 9.87 6.11 25.77
CA VAL A 162 9.88 5.06 26.80
C VAL A 162 10.95 5.37 27.86
N GLN A 163 12.15 5.79 27.46
CA GLN A 163 13.20 6.18 28.39
C GLN A 163 12.77 7.36 29.28
N LYS A 164 12.14 8.39 28.69
CA LYS A 164 11.58 9.51 29.45
C LYS A 164 10.53 9.02 30.46
N ARG A 165 9.64 8.12 30.05
CA ARG A 165 8.62 7.55 30.95
C ARG A 165 9.23 6.76 32.10
N ILE A 166 10.28 5.97 31.83
CA ILE A 166 11.02 5.24 32.86
C ILE A 166 11.66 6.22 33.85
N GLN A 167 12.26 7.31 33.38
CA GLN A 167 12.85 8.34 34.25
C GLN A 167 11.79 9.01 35.13
N GLU A 168 10.62 9.36 34.57
CA GLU A 168 9.51 9.92 35.35
C GLU A 168 9.03 8.95 36.44
N LEU A 169 8.88 7.66 36.12
CA LEU A 169 8.46 6.65 37.09
C LEU A 169 9.49 6.42 38.18
N LYS A 170 10.79 6.39 37.82
CA LYS A 170 11.89 6.33 38.81
C LYS A 170 11.86 7.54 39.73
N ALA A 171 11.74 8.75 39.19
CA ALA A 171 11.67 9.97 39.99
C ALA A 171 10.44 10.00 40.91
N LYS A 172 9.29 9.47 40.48
CA LYS A 172 8.11 9.31 41.35
C LYS A 172 8.37 8.31 42.47
N ARG A 173 8.90 7.13 42.13
CA ARG A 173 9.24 6.10 43.12
C ARG A 173 10.22 6.63 44.16
N ASP A 174 11.25 7.35 43.74
CA ASP A 174 12.26 7.88 44.66
C ASP A 174 11.68 8.98 45.57
N LYS A 175 10.63 9.70 45.15
CA LYS A 175 9.85 10.62 45.99
C LYS A 175 8.91 9.90 46.97
N ASP A 176 8.31 8.80 46.53
CA ASP A 176 7.32 8.05 47.32
C ASP A 176 7.97 7.10 48.34
N GLU A 177 9.19 6.64 48.06
CA GLU A 177 9.97 5.72 48.92
C GLU A 177 10.10 6.21 50.38
N PRO A 178 10.51 7.46 50.69
CA PRO A 178 10.60 7.91 52.08
C PRO A 178 9.24 7.91 52.78
N LEU A 179 8.17 8.35 52.10
CA LEU A 179 6.82 8.34 52.66
C LEU A 179 6.35 6.91 52.95
N CYS A 180 6.64 5.97 52.04
CA CYS A 180 6.34 4.55 52.24
C CYS A 180 7.10 3.97 53.43
N GLN A 181 8.37 4.33 53.61
CA GLN A 181 9.18 3.91 54.75
C GLN A 181 8.65 4.46 56.07
N GLU A 182 8.27 5.75 56.11
CA GLU A 182 7.64 6.36 57.29
C GLU A 182 6.32 5.68 57.66
N LEU A 183 5.45 5.42 56.67
CA LEU A 183 4.17 4.75 56.88
C LEU A 183 4.35 3.30 57.35
N ARG A 184 5.34 2.59 56.81
CA ARG A 184 5.69 1.23 57.28
C ARG A 184 6.19 1.26 58.73
N ALA A 185 7.03 2.23 59.09
CA ALA A 185 7.50 2.39 60.46
C ALA A 185 6.34 2.69 61.43
N LYS A 186 5.43 3.61 61.06
CA LYS A 186 4.22 3.93 61.85
C LYS A 186 3.30 2.72 62.01
N ASN A 187 3.06 1.96 60.93
CA ASN A 187 2.25 0.73 61.01
C ASN A 187 2.87 -0.31 61.94
N LYS A 188 4.20 -0.49 61.90
CA LYS A 188 4.90 -1.38 62.83
C LYS A 188 4.74 -0.92 64.27
N GLN A 189 4.93 0.38 64.54
CA GLN A 189 4.73 0.94 65.88
C GLN A 189 3.30 0.76 66.40
N LEU A 190 2.30 1.00 65.55
CA LEU A 190 0.89 0.76 65.90
C LEU A 190 0.61 -0.72 66.16
N GLY A 191 1.18 -1.63 65.36
CA GLY A 191 1.08 -3.07 65.57
C GLY A 191 1.68 -3.49 66.93
N ASP A 192 2.87 -2.99 67.25
CA ASP A 192 3.53 -3.24 68.53
C ASP A 192 2.71 -2.68 69.70
N PHE A 193 2.10 -1.50 69.54
CA PHE A 193 1.22 -0.89 70.53
C PHE A 193 -0.04 -1.74 70.78
N VAL A 194 -0.73 -2.16 69.72
CA VAL A 194 -1.90 -3.04 69.82
C VAL A 194 -1.56 -4.34 70.54
N LEU A 195 -0.39 -4.93 70.24
CA LEU A 195 0.05 -6.16 70.89
C LEU A 195 0.29 -5.95 72.39
N LYS A 196 0.95 -4.85 72.78
CA LYS A 196 1.16 -4.49 74.19
C LYS A 196 -0.17 -4.27 74.92
N THR A 197 -1.06 -3.45 74.36
CA THR A 197 -2.37 -3.18 74.96
C THR A 197 -3.20 -4.46 75.11
N LYS A 198 -3.11 -5.40 74.16
CA LYS A 198 -3.78 -6.71 74.27
C LYS A 198 -3.25 -7.54 75.44
N VAL A 199 -1.94 -7.54 75.68
CA VAL A 199 -1.33 -8.23 76.83
C VAL A 199 -1.79 -7.59 78.14
N GLU A 200 -1.78 -6.27 78.23
CA GLU A 200 -2.27 -5.53 79.41
C GLU A 200 -3.75 -5.79 79.65
N GLN A 201 -4.58 -5.75 78.60
CA GLN A 201 -6.01 -6.07 78.68
C GLN A 201 -6.24 -7.49 79.19
N GLN A 202 -5.46 -8.46 78.71
CA GLN A 202 -5.56 -9.86 79.15
C GLN A 202 -5.21 -10.01 80.62
N ALA A 203 -4.19 -9.30 81.12
CA ALA A 203 -3.84 -9.29 82.54
C ALA A 203 -4.97 -8.71 83.41
N VAL A 204 -5.55 -7.57 83.00
CA VAL A 204 -6.70 -6.97 83.70
C VAL A 204 -7.91 -7.91 83.67
N MET A 205 -8.16 -8.60 82.55
CA MET A 205 -9.27 -9.55 82.45
C MET A 205 -9.12 -10.73 83.42
N GLN A 206 -7.90 -11.25 83.56
CA GLN A 206 -7.58 -12.28 84.56
C GLN A 206 -7.81 -11.77 85.99
N GLU A 207 -7.38 -10.55 86.31
CA GLU A 207 -7.61 -9.94 87.61
C GLU A 207 -9.10 -9.75 87.91
N VAL A 208 -9.88 -9.30 86.93
CA VAL A 208 -11.33 -9.17 87.04
C VAL A 208 -12.00 -10.52 87.30
N ASP A 209 -11.54 -11.59 86.67
CA ASP A 209 -12.08 -12.93 86.89
C ASP A 209 -11.73 -13.47 88.29
N LEU A 210 -10.51 -13.24 88.77
CA LEU A 210 -10.13 -13.54 90.17
C LEU A 210 -11.01 -12.78 91.17
N LEU A 211 -11.22 -11.47 90.96
CA LEU A 211 -12.08 -10.66 91.82
C LEU A 211 -13.55 -11.11 91.78
N LYS A 212 -14.05 -11.61 90.65
CA LYS A 212 -15.38 -12.22 90.57
C LYS A 212 -15.46 -13.49 91.42
N GLU A 213 -14.45 -14.36 91.35
CA GLU A 213 -14.39 -15.58 92.17
C GLU A 213 -14.28 -15.26 93.67
N GLU A 214 -13.52 -14.24 94.06
CA GLU A 214 -13.48 -13.79 95.44
C GLU A 214 -14.82 -13.21 95.89
N LYS A 215 -15.47 -12.41 95.04
CA LYS A 215 -16.81 -11.88 95.29
C LYS A 215 -17.83 -13.00 95.51
N THR A 216 -17.83 -14.05 94.69
CA THR A 216 -18.76 -15.18 94.88
C THR A 216 -18.50 -15.89 96.20
N LYS A 217 -17.24 -16.20 96.53
CA LYS A 217 -16.86 -16.78 97.83
C LYS A 217 -17.30 -15.92 99.01
N LEU A 218 -17.12 -14.60 98.92
CA LEU A 218 -17.55 -13.66 99.96
C LEU A 218 -19.09 -13.58 100.06
N MET A 219 -19.80 -13.66 98.94
CA MET A 219 -21.27 -13.71 98.95
C MET A 219 -21.77 -15.01 99.58
N GLU A 220 -21.21 -16.16 99.23
CA GLU A 220 -21.54 -17.45 99.86
C GLU A 220 -21.27 -17.41 101.38
N ARG A 221 -20.13 -16.82 101.78
CA ARG A 221 -19.80 -16.64 103.19
C ARG A 221 -20.79 -15.70 103.89
N LYS A 222 -21.16 -14.60 103.24
CA LYS A 222 -22.18 -13.66 103.75
C LYS A 222 -23.53 -14.37 103.91
N GLU A 223 -23.97 -15.14 102.92
CA GLU A 223 -25.22 -15.90 103.00
C GLU A 223 -25.19 -16.96 104.10
N TYR A 224 -24.05 -17.62 104.31
CA TYR A 224 -23.85 -18.54 105.42
C TYR A 224 -23.99 -17.83 106.78
N ILE A 225 -23.28 -16.71 106.97
CA ILE A 225 -23.37 -15.90 108.20
C ILE A 225 -24.78 -15.36 108.38
N GLN A 226 -25.45 -14.96 107.30
CA GLN A 226 -26.81 -14.44 107.35
C GLN A 226 -27.80 -15.54 107.75
N ARG A 227 -27.63 -16.78 107.26
CA ARG A 227 -28.39 -17.95 107.74
C ARG A 227 -28.15 -18.23 109.22
N GLU A 228 -26.90 -18.16 109.69
CA GLU A 228 -26.60 -18.29 111.12
C GLU A 228 -27.22 -17.16 111.94
N LEU A 229 -27.15 -15.93 111.46
CA LEU A 229 -27.75 -14.76 112.10
C LEU A 229 -29.27 -14.87 112.13
N GLU A 230 -29.90 -15.36 111.07
CA GLU A 230 -31.34 -15.63 111.02
C GLU A 230 -31.73 -16.74 112.00
N ALA A 231 -30.97 -17.83 112.08
CA ALA A 231 -31.18 -18.87 113.08
C ALA A 231 -31.00 -18.34 114.53
N ALA A 232 -29.96 -17.53 114.77
CA ALA A 232 -29.73 -16.86 116.05
C ALA A 232 -30.82 -15.81 116.33
N SER A 233 -31.29 -15.08 115.32
CA SER A 233 -32.39 -14.14 115.42
C SER A 233 -33.70 -14.88 115.69
N ASP A 234 -33.93 -16.05 115.10
CA ASP A 234 -35.17 -16.82 115.30
C ASP A 234 -35.18 -17.49 116.66
N THR A 235 -34.04 -17.96 117.16
CA THR A 235 -33.92 -18.35 118.58
C THR A 235 -34.12 -17.14 119.50
N ASN A 236 -33.56 -15.98 119.18
CA ASN A 236 -33.78 -14.74 119.93
C ASN A 236 -35.23 -14.23 119.81
N LYS A 237 -35.91 -14.38 118.68
CA LYS A 237 -37.35 -14.11 118.48
C LYS A 237 -38.20 -15.14 119.20
N ARG A 238 -37.77 -16.39 119.32
CA ARG A 238 -38.43 -17.42 120.14
C ARG A 238 -38.33 -17.07 121.63
N ILE A 239 -37.20 -16.50 122.06
CA ILE A 239 -36.97 -15.99 123.42
C ILE A 239 -37.75 -14.68 123.65
N LYS A 240 -37.69 -13.72 122.71
CA LYS A 240 -38.45 -12.46 122.74
C LYS A 240 -39.95 -12.68 122.53
N GLY A 241 -40.37 -13.73 121.83
CA GLY A 241 -41.78 -14.14 121.67
C GLY A 241 -42.38 -14.69 122.96
N ARG A 242 -41.53 -15.10 123.92
CA ARG A 242 -41.92 -15.34 125.33
C ARG A 242 -41.97 -14.05 126.16
N ILE A 243 -41.65 -12.90 125.57
CA ILE A 243 -41.72 -11.59 126.21
C ILE A 243 -42.62 -10.69 125.35
N VAL A 244 -43.90 -10.63 125.72
CA VAL A 244 -44.90 -9.82 125.02
C VAL A 244 -44.55 -8.34 125.12
N GLN A 245 -44.11 -7.70 124.02
CA GLN A 245 -43.82 -6.26 123.97
C GLN A 245 -44.67 -5.50 122.94
N SER A 246 -45.99 -5.75 122.95
CA SER A 246 -47.02 -4.97 122.23
C SER A 246 -47.40 -5.45 120.82
N PRO A 247 -48.59 -6.05 120.66
CA PRO A 247 -49.23 -6.39 119.39
C PRO A 247 -49.48 -5.19 118.45
N GLU A 248 -49.51 -3.95 118.97
CA GLU A 248 -49.83 -2.78 118.15
C GLU A 248 -48.73 -2.41 117.15
N ARG A 249 -47.46 -2.62 117.50
CA ARG A 249 -46.32 -2.25 116.64
C ARG A 249 -46.24 -3.13 115.40
N VAL A 250 -46.54 -4.43 115.57
CA VAL A 250 -46.67 -5.41 114.49
C VAL A 250 -47.88 -5.09 113.61
N LYS A 251 -49.02 -4.69 114.20
CA LYS A 251 -50.22 -4.29 113.45
C LYS A 251 -49.98 -3.05 112.57
N ARG A 252 -49.25 -2.05 113.09
CA ARG A 252 -48.84 -0.86 112.31
C ARG A 252 -47.86 -1.23 111.21
N SER A 253 -46.82 -2.02 111.49
CA SER A 253 -45.85 -2.47 110.47
C SER A 253 -46.48 -3.31 109.36
N ILE A 254 -47.42 -4.20 109.69
CA ILE A 254 -48.18 -4.99 108.71
C ILE A 254 -49.04 -4.07 107.85
N SER A 255 -49.66 -3.03 108.44
CA SER A 255 -50.41 -2.03 107.69
C SER A 255 -49.52 -1.26 106.70
N THR A 256 -48.33 -0.82 107.13
CA THR A 256 -47.38 -0.09 106.25
C THR A 256 -46.81 -1.00 105.14
N MET A 257 -46.48 -2.26 105.46
CA MET A 257 -46.04 -3.24 104.47
C MET A 257 -47.14 -3.62 103.48
N SER A 258 -48.40 -3.66 103.93
CA SER A 258 -49.55 -3.90 103.04
C SER A 258 -49.72 -2.76 102.03
N VAL A 259 -49.59 -1.50 102.47
CA VAL A 259 -49.61 -0.33 101.58
C VAL A 259 -48.44 -0.36 100.59
N SER A 260 -47.23 -0.62 101.07
CA SER A 260 -46.03 -0.72 100.22
C SER A 260 -46.16 -1.85 99.19
N ARG A 261 -46.73 -2.99 99.57
CA ARG A 261 -46.98 -4.13 98.66
C ARG A 261 -47.93 -3.75 97.52
N VAL A 262 -48.95 -2.94 97.79
CA VAL A 262 -49.88 -2.46 96.76
C VAL A 262 -49.16 -1.51 95.79
N GLU A 263 -48.32 -0.61 96.29
CA GLU A 263 -47.49 0.27 95.44
C GLU A 263 -46.48 -0.50 94.60
N TYR A 264 -45.76 -1.47 95.18
CA TYR A 264 -44.86 -2.33 94.43
C TYR A 264 -45.59 -3.14 93.37
N LYS A 265 -46.77 -3.68 93.68
CA LYS A 265 -47.59 -4.41 92.69
C LYS A 265 -48.03 -3.51 91.53
N LYS A 266 -48.38 -2.25 91.82
CA LYS A 266 -48.70 -1.25 90.78
C LYS A 266 -47.48 -0.92 89.91
N THR A 267 -46.31 -0.77 90.53
CA THR A 267 -45.06 -0.44 89.84
C THR A 267 -44.59 -1.60 88.95
N VAL A 268 -44.70 -2.85 89.43
CA VAL A 268 -44.44 -4.06 88.65
C VAL A 268 -45.36 -4.13 87.43
N GLY A 269 -46.67 -3.89 87.60
CA GLY A 269 -47.60 -3.88 86.47
C GLY A 269 -47.28 -2.83 85.39
N ILE A 270 -46.82 -1.63 85.81
CA ILE A 270 -46.36 -0.58 84.88
C ILE A 270 -45.09 -1.02 84.14
N ASN A 271 -44.14 -1.62 84.85
CA ASN A 271 -42.89 -2.10 84.25
C ASN A 271 -43.13 -3.28 83.30
N GLU A 272 -43.99 -4.24 83.65
CA GLU A 272 -44.38 -5.34 82.77
C GLU A 272 -45.10 -4.86 81.50
N ALA A 273 -45.93 -3.81 81.61
CA ALA A 273 -46.55 -3.18 80.45
C ALA A 273 -45.50 -2.49 79.55
N LYS A 274 -44.54 -1.76 80.13
CA LYS A 274 -43.42 -1.16 79.39
C LYS A 274 -42.52 -2.20 78.72
N THR A 275 -42.21 -3.30 79.40
CA THR A 275 -41.40 -4.39 78.83
C THR A 275 -42.11 -5.01 77.63
N ARG A 276 -43.44 -5.23 77.70
CA ARG A 276 -44.22 -5.72 76.55
C ARG A 276 -44.22 -4.73 75.38
N ASP A 277 -44.36 -3.43 75.64
CA ASP A 277 -44.31 -2.39 74.58
C ASP A 277 -42.91 -2.31 73.94
N LEU A 278 -41.84 -2.35 74.74
CA LEU A 278 -40.47 -2.39 74.23
C LEU A 278 -40.19 -3.66 73.44
N GLN A 279 -40.69 -4.82 73.87
CA GLN A 279 -40.53 -6.07 73.13
C GLN A 279 -41.23 -6.02 71.77
N ALA A 280 -42.43 -5.42 71.70
CA ALA A 280 -43.13 -5.20 70.43
C ALA A 280 -42.32 -4.30 69.49
N LYS A 281 -41.71 -3.23 70.02
CA LYS A 281 -40.82 -2.33 69.25
C LYS A 281 -39.56 -3.04 68.75
N ILE A 282 -38.94 -3.88 69.58
CA ILE A 282 -37.78 -4.69 69.18
C ILE A 282 -38.16 -5.62 68.03
N ASN A 283 -39.28 -6.32 68.13
CA ASN A 283 -39.73 -7.22 67.07
C ASN A 283 -39.99 -6.46 65.76
N ALA A 284 -40.57 -5.25 65.83
CA ALA A 284 -40.74 -4.40 64.65
C ALA A 284 -39.40 -3.96 64.04
N LEU A 285 -38.41 -3.61 64.85
CA LEU A 285 -37.06 -3.27 64.38
C LEU A 285 -36.34 -4.45 63.71
N VAL A 286 -36.52 -5.67 64.21
CA VAL A 286 -35.97 -6.89 63.59
C VAL A 286 -36.56 -7.11 62.19
N ILE A 287 -37.87 -6.89 62.01
CA ILE A 287 -38.51 -6.98 60.70
C ILE A 287 -37.95 -5.91 59.75
N ILE A 288 -37.82 -4.67 60.21
CA ILE A 288 -37.24 -3.57 59.42
C ILE A 288 -35.78 -3.87 59.03
N GLU A 289 -34.98 -4.44 59.94
CA GLU A 289 -33.61 -4.86 59.65
C GLU A 289 -33.57 -5.94 58.56
N GLN A 290 -34.49 -6.90 58.61
CA GLN A 290 -34.61 -7.94 57.60
C GLN A 290 -35.02 -7.38 56.23
N ASP A 291 -35.96 -6.43 56.21
CA ASP A 291 -36.38 -5.74 54.99
C ASP A 291 -35.24 -4.90 54.40
N LEU A 292 -34.47 -4.21 55.24
CA LEU A 292 -33.28 -3.45 54.82
C LEU A 292 -32.21 -4.35 54.21
N ARG A 293 -31.94 -5.52 54.79
CA ARG A 293 -31.01 -6.51 54.22
C ARG A 293 -31.48 -6.97 52.84
N THR A 294 -32.77 -7.30 52.71
CA THR A 294 -33.35 -7.71 51.42
C THR A 294 -33.23 -6.60 50.37
N CYS A 295 -33.41 -5.33 50.78
CA CYS A 295 -33.25 -4.18 49.90
C CYS A 295 -31.79 -3.98 49.46
N ILE A 296 -30.82 -4.20 50.36
CA ILE A 296 -29.39 -4.17 50.03
C ILE A 296 -29.05 -5.27 49.02
N ASP A 297 -29.55 -6.49 49.22
CA ASP A 297 -29.32 -7.60 48.29
C ASP A 297 -29.88 -7.29 46.90
N GLN A 298 -31.09 -6.71 46.82
CA GLN A 298 -31.68 -6.24 45.57
C GLN A 298 -30.83 -5.15 44.91
N LEU A 299 -30.31 -4.18 45.67
CA LEU A 299 -29.43 -3.13 45.14
C LEU A 299 -28.12 -3.72 44.57
N GLN A 300 -27.55 -4.75 45.20
CA GLN A 300 -26.36 -5.44 44.67
C GLN A 300 -26.64 -6.17 43.36
N VAL A 301 -27.84 -6.76 43.20
CA VAL A 301 -28.26 -7.36 41.93
C VAL A 301 -28.39 -6.30 40.85
N VAL A 302 -29.07 -5.18 41.15
CA VAL A 302 -29.21 -4.05 40.21
C VAL A 302 -27.85 -3.47 39.81
N GLU A 303 -26.91 -3.35 40.74
CA GLU A 303 -25.55 -2.86 40.42
C GLU A 303 -24.82 -3.80 39.44
N LYS A 304 -24.97 -5.12 39.60
CA LYS A 304 -24.40 -6.12 38.68
C LYS A 304 -25.05 -6.03 37.30
N GLU A 305 -26.39 -5.94 37.24
CA GLU A 305 -27.12 -5.77 35.99
C GLU A 305 -26.74 -4.47 35.28
N MET A 306 -26.55 -3.38 36.03
CA MET A 306 -26.15 -2.09 35.47
C MET A 306 -24.74 -2.14 34.84
N LYS A 307 -23.79 -2.85 35.47
CA LYS A 307 -22.46 -3.10 34.89
C LYS A 307 -22.56 -3.93 33.61
N SER A 308 -23.34 -5.01 33.65
CA SER A 308 -23.57 -5.85 32.46
C SER A 308 -24.22 -5.07 31.32
N LEU A 309 -25.15 -4.16 31.62
CA LEU A 309 -25.79 -3.30 30.62
C LEU A 309 -24.79 -2.30 30.02
N GLN A 310 -23.90 -1.72 30.83
CA GLN A 310 -22.85 -0.84 30.33
C GLN A 310 -21.88 -1.56 29.39
N ASP A 311 -21.51 -2.80 29.70
CA ASP A 311 -20.64 -3.60 28.84
C ASP A 311 -21.35 -3.94 27.51
N ILE A 312 -22.62 -4.38 27.56
CA ILE A 312 -23.42 -4.63 26.34
C ILE A 312 -23.60 -3.34 25.52
N GLN A 313 -23.75 -2.17 26.15
CA GLN A 313 -23.85 -0.89 25.44
C GLN A 313 -22.54 -0.52 24.72
N LYS A 314 -21.38 -0.82 25.32
CA LYS A 314 -20.08 -0.63 24.66
C LYS A 314 -19.94 -1.58 23.48
N ASP A 315 -20.22 -2.86 23.67
CA ASP A 315 -20.17 -3.86 22.61
C ASP A 315 -21.11 -3.48 21.45
N LEU A 316 -22.31 -2.96 21.76
CA LEU A 316 -23.26 -2.48 20.75
C LEU A 316 -22.74 -1.25 20.00
N ALA A 317 -22.06 -0.33 20.68
CA ALA A 317 -21.43 0.83 20.03
C ALA A 317 -20.31 0.37 19.08
N GLU A 318 -19.43 -0.53 19.53
CA GLU A 318 -18.38 -1.11 18.69
C GLU A 318 -18.95 -1.87 17.49
N LEU A 319 -20.04 -2.63 17.66
CA LEU A 319 -20.69 -3.33 16.56
C LEU A 319 -21.32 -2.37 15.55
N LYS A 320 -21.85 -1.23 16.00
CA LYS A 320 -22.38 -0.18 15.12
C LYS A 320 -21.28 0.48 14.30
N ASP A 321 -20.16 0.83 14.94
CA ASP A 321 -19.01 1.40 14.24
C ASP A 321 -18.48 0.43 13.17
N GLN A 322 -18.37 -0.86 13.51
CA GLN A 322 -18.00 -1.91 12.55
C GLN A 322 -19.00 -2.04 11.40
N LEU A 323 -20.30 -1.91 11.68
CA LEU A 323 -21.35 -1.95 10.65
C LEU A 323 -21.23 -0.76 9.69
N ASP A 324 -20.99 0.43 10.22
CA ASP A 324 -20.82 1.65 9.44
C ASP A 324 -19.58 1.56 8.53
N ASP A 325 -18.45 1.06 9.06
CA ASP A 325 -17.24 0.79 8.27
C ASP A 325 -17.52 -0.19 7.13
N LYS A 326 -18.23 -1.30 7.42
CA LYS A 326 -18.61 -2.29 6.40
C LYS A 326 -19.58 -1.73 5.38
N GLN A 327 -20.46 -0.81 5.77
CA GLN A 327 -21.39 -0.14 4.87
C GLN A 327 -20.66 0.82 3.92
N ILE A 328 -19.63 1.52 4.41
CA ILE A 328 -18.74 2.34 3.58
C ILE A 328 -17.99 1.46 2.59
N GLU A 329 -17.35 0.38 3.05
CA GLU A 329 -16.63 -0.58 2.20
C GLU A 329 -17.54 -1.16 1.09
N ARG A 330 -18.76 -1.56 1.44
CA ARG A 330 -19.76 -2.03 0.47
C ARG A 330 -20.10 -0.98 -0.57
N ASN A 331 -20.28 0.28 -0.16
CA ASN A 331 -20.61 1.37 -1.08
C ASN A 331 -19.45 1.67 -2.03
N GLU A 332 -18.21 1.65 -1.54
CA GLU A 332 -17.02 1.80 -2.38
C GLU A 332 -16.87 0.67 -3.40
N LEU A 333 -17.08 -0.58 -2.97
CA LEU A 333 -17.05 -1.75 -3.85
C LEU A 333 -18.14 -1.68 -4.92
N ARG A 334 -19.35 -1.22 -4.56
CA ARG A 334 -20.43 -1.00 -5.51
C ARG A 334 -20.08 0.07 -6.55
N LEU A 335 -19.50 1.19 -6.14
CA LEU A 335 -19.03 2.23 -7.06
C LEU A 335 -17.93 1.71 -8.00
N LYS A 336 -17.00 0.89 -7.49
CA LYS A 336 -15.98 0.21 -8.31
C LYS A 336 -16.63 -0.74 -9.32
N GLN A 337 -17.61 -1.55 -8.89
CA GLN A 337 -18.36 -2.46 -9.75
C GLN A 337 -19.08 -1.70 -10.88
N GLU A 338 -19.77 -0.60 -10.56
CA GLU A 338 -20.47 0.23 -11.55
C GLU A 338 -19.50 0.87 -12.56
N ARG A 339 -18.32 1.32 -12.12
CA ARG A 339 -17.28 1.84 -13.02
C ARG A 339 -16.75 0.77 -13.96
N VAL A 340 -16.44 -0.42 -13.44
CA VAL A 340 -15.96 -1.55 -14.25
C VAL A 340 -17.03 -2.02 -15.24
N ALA A 341 -18.30 -2.07 -14.82
CA ALA A 341 -19.41 -2.41 -15.70
C ALA A 341 -19.52 -1.43 -16.88
N LYS A 342 -19.44 -0.12 -16.62
CA LYS A 342 -19.42 0.91 -17.69
C LYS A 342 -18.20 0.79 -18.60
N GLN A 343 -17.02 0.49 -18.05
CA GLN A 343 -15.81 0.27 -18.85
C GLN A 343 -15.97 -0.95 -19.75
N LEU A 344 -16.55 -2.04 -19.24
CA LEU A 344 -16.83 -3.25 -19.99
C LEU A 344 -17.84 -2.99 -21.10
N GLU A 345 -18.93 -2.28 -20.82
CA GLU A 345 -19.92 -1.88 -21.81
C GLU A 345 -19.30 -1.03 -22.94
N ASN A 346 -18.49 -0.04 -22.59
CA ASN A 346 -17.76 0.79 -23.56
C ASN A 346 -16.77 -0.03 -24.40
N ALA A 347 -16.04 -0.96 -23.78
CA ALA A 347 -15.13 -1.85 -24.49
C ALA A 347 -15.88 -2.79 -25.44
N HIS A 348 -17.03 -3.31 -25.00
CA HIS A 348 -17.90 -4.15 -25.83
C HIS A 348 -18.44 -3.37 -27.02
N ALA A 349 -18.96 -2.15 -26.81
CA ALA A 349 -19.45 -1.29 -27.89
C ALA A 349 -18.35 -0.95 -28.92
N LYS A 350 -17.13 -0.63 -28.46
CA LYS A 350 -15.97 -0.42 -29.35
C LYS A 350 -15.62 -1.67 -30.15
N LEU A 351 -15.66 -2.83 -29.51
CA LEU A 351 -15.40 -4.12 -30.16
C LEU A 351 -16.46 -4.45 -31.20
N THR A 352 -17.74 -4.25 -30.89
CA THR A 352 -18.84 -4.45 -31.85
C THR A 352 -18.72 -3.52 -33.05
N LEU A 353 -18.43 -2.23 -32.84
CA LEU A 353 -18.19 -1.27 -33.92
C LEU A 353 -16.98 -1.64 -34.78
N ALA A 354 -15.89 -2.10 -34.15
CA ALA A 354 -14.71 -2.55 -34.87
C ALA A 354 -15.00 -3.82 -35.70
N GLN A 355 -15.76 -4.76 -35.15
CA GLN A 355 -16.21 -5.96 -35.86
C GLN A 355 -17.11 -5.63 -37.04
N GLN A 356 -18.08 -4.72 -36.87
CA GLN A 356 -18.94 -4.24 -37.95
C GLN A 356 -18.12 -3.57 -39.06
N ARG A 357 -17.22 -2.62 -38.70
CA ARG A 357 -16.32 -1.98 -39.69
C ARG A 357 -15.44 -2.98 -40.41
N ALA A 358 -14.92 -3.99 -39.71
CA ALA A 358 -14.13 -5.05 -40.32
C ALA A 358 -14.97 -5.90 -41.29
N ALA A 359 -16.22 -6.22 -40.93
CA ALA A 359 -17.16 -6.94 -41.79
C ALA A 359 -17.53 -6.12 -43.03
N ASP A 360 -17.87 -4.84 -42.86
CA ASP A 360 -18.20 -3.92 -43.96
C ASP A 360 -17.02 -3.74 -44.91
N LYS A 361 -15.81 -3.58 -44.37
CA LYS A 361 -14.59 -3.48 -45.19
C LYS A 361 -14.30 -4.79 -45.93
N LYS A 362 -14.51 -5.95 -45.31
CA LYS A 362 -14.42 -7.25 -45.99
C LYS A 362 -15.44 -7.37 -47.12
N ALA A 363 -16.69 -7.00 -46.88
CA ALA A 363 -17.76 -7.03 -47.88
C ALA A 363 -17.49 -6.06 -49.04
N ALA A 364 -17.02 -4.84 -48.75
CA ALA A 364 -16.62 -3.86 -49.76
C ALA A 364 -15.44 -4.37 -50.60
N ASN A 365 -14.41 -4.90 -49.95
CA ASN A 365 -13.27 -5.50 -50.64
C ASN A 365 -13.69 -6.69 -51.51
N ALA A 366 -14.60 -7.55 -51.05
CA ALA A 366 -15.13 -8.66 -51.84
C ALA A 366 -15.84 -8.16 -53.10
N ARG A 367 -16.67 -7.12 -53.00
CA ARG A 367 -17.33 -6.49 -54.18
C ARG A 367 -16.33 -5.87 -55.15
N ILE A 368 -15.27 -5.23 -54.64
CA ILE A 368 -14.21 -4.68 -55.48
C ILE A 368 -13.47 -5.80 -56.22
N ILE A 369 -13.14 -6.89 -55.52
CA ILE A 369 -12.49 -8.07 -56.14
C ILE A 369 -13.40 -8.68 -57.21
N GLU A 370 -14.69 -8.86 -56.92
CA GLU A 370 -15.66 -9.40 -57.87
C GLU A 370 -15.79 -8.50 -59.12
N ARG A 371 -15.83 -7.18 -58.93
CA ARG A 371 -15.82 -6.21 -60.03
C ARG A 371 -14.55 -6.30 -60.87
N LEU A 372 -13.38 -6.33 -60.23
CA LEU A 372 -12.10 -6.45 -60.92
C LEU A 372 -11.97 -7.80 -61.66
N GLN A 373 -12.56 -8.87 -61.12
CA GLN A 373 -12.62 -10.17 -61.79
C GLN A 373 -13.52 -10.12 -63.03
N ALA A 374 -14.68 -9.44 -62.95
CA ALA A 374 -15.55 -9.23 -64.11
C ALA A 374 -14.82 -8.39 -65.18
N GLU A 375 -14.23 -7.26 -64.80
CA GLU A 375 -13.45 -6.40 -65.72
C GLU A 375 -12.26 -7.17 -66.34
N TYR A 376 -11.59 -8.04 -65.58
CA TYR A 376 -10.53 -8.91 -66.11
C TYR A 376 -11.07 -9.93 -67.12
N ASN A 377 -12.20 -10.56 -66.84
CA ASN A 377 -12.81 -11.52 -67.76
C ASN A 377 -13.27 -10.83 -69.05
N ASP A 378 -13.88 -9.66 -68.95
CA ASP A 378 -14.29 -8.85 -70.11
C ASP A 378 -13.06 -8.50 -70.97
N MET A 379 -11.96 -8.05 -70.35
CA MET A 379 -10.71 -7.81 -71.07
C MET A 379 -10.09 -9.08 -71.69
N ASP A 380 -10.24 -10.24 -71.04
CA ASP A 380 -9.76 -11.52 -71.57
C ASP A 380 -10.61 -11.98 -72.77
N GLU A 381 -11.93 -11.74 -72.74
CA GLU A 381 -12.83 -11.94 -73.87
C GLU A 381 -12.52 -10.97 -75.02
N GLU A 382 -12.37 -9.67 -74.74
CA GLU A 382 -11.95 -8.68 -75.74
C GLU A 382 -10.58 -9.02 -76.35
N ARG A 383 -9.65 -9.57 -75.56
CA ARG A 383 -8.36 -10.06 -76.09
C ARG A 383 -8.54 -11.24 -77.02
N LYS A 384 -9.38 -12.22 -76.66
CA LYS A 384 -9.69 -13.37 -77.54
C LYS A 384 -10.37 -12.93 -78.82
N GLU A 385 -11.31 -11.99 -78.75
CA GLU A 385 -11.96 -11.41 -79.92
C GLU A 385 -10.97 -10.64 -80.80
N ASN A 386 -10.12 -9.80 -80.21
CA ASN A 386 -9.05 -9.13 -80.93
C ASN A 386 -8.06 -10.11 -81.57
N ASP A 387 -7.69 -11.19 -80.88
CA ASP A 387 -6.82 -12.25 -81.42
C ASP A 387 -7.48 -12.99 -82.59
N LEU A 388 -8.80 -13.24 -82.51
CA LEU A 388 -9.58 -13.80 -83.62
C LEU A 388 -9.65 -12.84 -84.81
N GLN A 389 -9.93 -11.56 -84.57
CA GLN A 389 -9.94 -10.53 -85.62
C GLN A 389 -8.55 -10.36 -86.25
N LEU A 390 -7.48 -10.39 -85.45
CA LEU A 390 -6.10 -10.38 -85.95
C LEU A 390 -5.79 -11.63 -86.76
N ALA A 391 -6.30 -12.80 -86.37
CA ALA A 391 -6.15 -14.03 -87.13
C ALA A 391 -6.92 -13.99 -88.47
N GLU A 392 -8.13 -13.43 -88.49
CA GLU A 392 -8.91 -13.20 -89.71
C GLU A 392 -8.22 -12.21 -90.64
N ILE A 393 -7.78 -11.05 -90.13
CA ILE A 393 -7.01 -10.07 -90.92
C ILE A 393 -5.71 -10.69 -91.45
N ARG A 394 -5.02 -11.51 -90.66
CA ARG A 394 -3.82 -12.26 -91.14
C ARG A 394 -4.17 -13.25 -92.24
N LYS A 395 -5.31 -13.94 -92.13
CA LYS A 395 -5.78 -14.87 -93.15
C LYS A 395 -6.14 -14.13 -94.44
N GLU A 396 -6.90 -13.04 -94.33
CA GLU A 396 -7.22 -12.15 -95.45
C GLU A 396 -5.96 -11.57 -96.10
N ALA A 397 -4.98 -11.13 -95.30
CA ALA A 397 -3.68 -10.67 -95.79
C ALA A 397 -2.94 -11.79 -96.54
N SER A 398 -2.94 -13.02 -96.02
CA SER A 398 -2.33 -14.17 -96.72
C SER A 398 -3.06 -14.54 -98.01
N GLU A 399 -4.39 -14.42 -98.05
CA GLU A 399 -5.20 -14.67 -99.25
C GLU A 399 -4.97 -13.58 -100.31
N VAL A 400 -4.78 -12.33 -99.89
CA VAL A 400 -4.41 -11.21 -100.75
C VAL A 400 -2.98 -11.40 -101.29
N GLU A 401 -2.02 -11.77 -100.43
CA GLU A 401 -0.66 -12.12 -100.86
C GLU A 401 -0.66 -13.29 -101.85
N GLU A 402 -1.43 -14.36 -101.60
CA GLU A 402 -1.58 -15.49 -102.53
C GLU A 402 -2.20 -15.05 -103.87
N LYS A 403 -3.23 -14.20 -103.85
CA LYS A 403 -3.85 -13.67 -105.07
C LYS A 403 -2.88 -12.79 -105.85
N HIS A 404 -2.09 -11.95 -105.18
CA HIS A 404 -1.05 -11.16 -105.81
C HIS A 404 0.08 -12.03 -106.38
N LEU A 405 0.50 -13.08 -105.66
CA LEU A 405 1.47 -14.05 -106.15
C LEU A 405 0.94 -14.78 -107.39
N LYS A 406 -0.30 -15.28 -107.36
CA LYS A 406 -0.93 -15.96 -108.51
C LYS A 406 -1.11 -15.02 -109.71
N ALA A 407 -1.56 -13.79 -109.49
CA ALA A 407 -1.66 -12.79 -110.56
C ALA A 407 -0.28 -12.44 -111.14
N SER A 408 0.74 -12.28 -110.27
CA SER A 408 2.12 -12.06 -110.71
C SER A 408 2.69 -13.27 -111.47
N GLU A 409 2.37 -14.50 -111.07
CA GLU A 409 2.75 -15.73 -111.77
C GLU A 409 2.03 -15.86 -113.12
N GLU A 410 0.76 -15.47 -113.21
CA GLU A 410 0.00 -15.44 -114.47
C GLU A 410 0.54 -14.38 -115.43
N GLU A 411 0.87 -13.18 -114.94
CA GLU A 411 1.54 -12.13 -115.72
C GLU A 411 2.91 -12.61 -116.21
N LEU A 412 3.72 -13.19 -115.33
CA LEU A 412 5.04 -13.76 -115.68
C LEU A 412 4.90 -14.89 -116.72
N ASN A 413 3.90 -15.77 -116.57
CA ASN A 413 3.64 -16.85 -117.52
C ASN A 413 3.12 -16.35 -118.86
N SER A 414 2.35 -15.25 -118.89
CA SER A 414 1.92 -14.62 -120.14
C SER A 414 3.10 -13.98 -120.86
N LEU A 415 3.97 -13.26 -120.14
CA LEU A 415 5.24 -12.72 -120.63
C LEU A 415 6.17 -13.82 -121.14
N LEU A 416 6.26 -14.95 -120.44
CA LEU A 416 7.01 -16.13 -120.87
C LEU A 416 6.41 -16.72 -122.16
N LYS A 417 5.09 -16.84 -122.27
CA LYS A 417 4.43 -17.30 -123.51
C LYS A 417 4.70 -16.36 -124.68
N GLU A 418 4.63 -15.05 -124.46
CA GLU A 418 5.00 -14.05 -125.47
C GLU A 418 6.48 -14.15 -125.84
N TYR A 419 7.37 -14.33 -124.86
CA TYR A 419 8.80 -14.54 -125.11
C TYR A 419 9.08 -15.81 -125.93
N TRP A 420 8.44 -16.94 -125.62
CA TRP A 420 8.57 -18.18 -126.38
C TRP A 420 7.95 -18.09 -127.77
N SER A 421 6.81 -17.40 -127.90
CA SER A 421 6.17 -17.11 -129.19
C SER A 421 7.07 -16.24 -130.07
N LEU A 422 7.67 -15.18 -129.50
CA LEU A 422 8.61 -14.32 -130.18
C LEU A 422 9.87 -15.08 -130.57
N LYS A 423 10.41 -15.93 -129.68
CA LYS A 423 11.56 -16.80 -129.97
C LYS A 423 11.26 -17.78 -131.09
N ALA A 424 10.10 -18.41 -131.09
CA ALA A 424 9.63 -19.29 -132.16
C ALA A 424 9.45 -18.52 -133.48
N ALA A 425 8.89 -17.31 -133.44
CA ALA A 425 8.77 -16.44 -134.61
C ALA A 425 10.14 -16.02 -135.15
N THR A 426 11.13 -15.67 -134.32
CA THR A 426 12.51 -15.42 -134.74
C THR A 426 13.22 -16.66 -135.26
N ASN A 427 12.97 -17.85 -134.68
CA ASN A 427 13.54 -19.10 -135.20
C ASN A 427 12.93 -19.46 -136.56
N VAL A 428 11.62 -19.27 -136.76
CA VAL A 428 10.97 -19.44 -138.06
C VAL A 428 11.45 -18.38 -139.06
N TYR A 429 11.72 -17.15 -138.62
CA TYR A 429 12.34 -16.12 -139.46
C TYR A 429 13.79 -16.47 -139.83
N MET A 430 14.57 -17.05 -138.91
CA MET A 430 15.92 -17.56 -139.18
C MET A 430 15.92 -18.80 -140.08
N GLU A 431 14.98 -19.73 -139.91
CA GLU A 431 14.83 -20.91 -140.79
C GLU A 431 14.35 -20.51 -142.19
N THR A 432 13.47 -19.52 -142.32
CA THR A 432 13.01 -19.00 -143.62
C THR A 432 14.05 -18.11 -144.32
N LEU A 433 14.91 -17.40 -143.58
CA LEU A 433 16.10 -16.74 -144.15
C LEU A 433 17.17 -17.76 -144.56
N ALA A 434 17.42 -18.79 -143.75
CA ALA A 434 18.42 -19.83 -144.05
C ALA A 434 18.03 -20.67 -145.29
N THR A 435 16.74 -20.95 -145.48
CA THR A 435 16.24 -21.66 -146.68
C THR A 435 16.22 -20.80 -147.95
N LYS A 436 16.21 -19.45 -147.85
CA LYS A 436 16.34 -18.55 -149.00
C LYS A 436 17.79 -18.16 -149.35
N LEU A 437 18.77 -18.44 -148.49
CA LEU A 437 20.18 -18.04 -148.66
C LEU A 437 21.19 -19.21 -148.83
N ASN A 438 20.73 -20.46 -148.95
CA ASN A 438 21.57 -21.62 -149.31
C ASN A 438 22.84 -21.78 -148.43
N MET A 439 22.67 -21.69 -147.11
CA MET A 439 23.74 -21.94 -146.13
C MET A 439 23.34 -23.08 -145.19
N LYS A 440 24.20 -24.10 -145.07
CA LYS A 440 24.06 -25.18 -144.07
C LYS A 440 24.26 -24.62 -142.67
N MET A 441 23.37 -24.97 -141.75
CA MET A 441 23.54 -24.72 -140.32
C MET A 441 23.50 -26.06 -139.56
N SER A 442 24.44 -26.18 -138.63
CA SER A 442 24.51 -27.20 -137.58
C SER A 442 23.41 -27.00 -136.55
#